data_AF-A0A2A4RD85-F1
#
_entry.id   AF-A0A2A4RD85-F1
#
_cell.length_a   1.000
_cell.length_b   1.000
_cell.length_c   1.000
_cell.angle_alpha   90.00
_cell.angle_beta   90.00
_cell.angle_gamma   90.00
#
_symmetry.space_group_name_H-M   'P 1'
#
loop_
_entity.id
_entity.type
_entity.pdbx_description
1 polymer ?
#
loop_
_entity_poly.entity_id
_entity_poly.type
_entity_poly.pdbx_seq_one_letter_code
_entity_poly.pdbx_strand_id
1 'polypeptide(L)'
;MHGIEEISCHYNDGEIYQDEDLYNSFVNDCSALYSRSISKLPNRIQVKGEPKYLEKEKNQRKVRAALLCAIRSAFLWRQSGGSRWHFLFKKKMILDSVNYLINNPIRK
;
A
#
# COMPACT_ATOMS: atom_id res chain seq x y z
N MET A 1 -1.40 13.22 -22.82
CA MET A 1 -0.76 12.40 -21.78
C MET A 1 -0.27 13.35 -20.68
N HIS A 2 -1.20 13.92 -19.90
CA HIS A 2 -0.93 15.01 -18.93
C HIS A 2 -1.55 14.72 -17.54
N GLY A 3 -2.23 13.57 -17.36
CA GLY A 3 -3.09 13.36 -16.19
C GLY A 3 -2.43 12.73 -14.95
N ILE A 4 -1.17 12.24 -15.02
CA ILE A 4 -0.55 11.58 -13.86
C ILE A 4 0.48 12.50 -13.18
N GLU A 5 1.21 13.31 -13.96
CA GLU A 5 2.21 14.23 -13.43
C GLU A 5 1.58 15.38 -12.65
N GLU A 6 0.47 15.96 -13.13
CA GLU A 6 -0.28 17.02 -12.43
C GLU A 6 -0.95 16.52 -11.14
N ILE A 7 -1.39 15.27 -11.12
CA ILE A 7 -1.96 14.66 -9.92
C ILE A 7 -0.85 14.40 -8.90
N SER A 8 0.35 14.01 -9.35
CA SER A 8 1.48 13.69 -8.47
C SER A 8 2.08 14.89 -7.75
N CYS A 9 2.03 16.12 -8.32
CA CYS A 9 2.60 17.30 -7.68
C CYS A 9 1.74 17.87 -6.53
N HIS A 10 0.45 17.52 -6.49
CA HIS A 10 -0.48 17.89 -5.42
C HIS A 10 -0.51 16.92 -4.24
N TYR A 11 0.15 15.76 -4.34
CA TYR A 11 0.35 14.83 -3.22
C TYR A 11 1.66 15.15 -2.49
N ASN A 12 1.69 16.23 -1.70
CA ASN A 12 2.78 16.45 -0.77
C ASN A 12 2.68 15.44 0.40
N ASP A 13 2.96 14.15 0.16
CA ASP A 13 2.71 13.09 1.15
C ASP A 13 3.53 13.26 2.45
N GLY A 14 4.56 14.11 2.45
CA GLY A 14 5.45 14.30 3.60
C GLY A 14 4.73 14.89 4.81
N GLU A 15 3.79 15.80 4.60
CA GLU A 15 3.03 16.46 5.66
C GLU A 15 2.17 15.48 6.46
N ILE A 16 1.60 14.48 5.78
CA ILE A 16 0.79 13.43 6.43
C ILE A 16 1.63 12.62 7.42
N TYR A 17 2.91 12.38 7.12
CA TYR A 17 3.80 11.66 8.04
C TYR A 17 4.37 12.54 9.16
N GLN A 18 4.34 13.86 8.98
CA GLN A 18 4.80 14.84 9.98
C GLN A 18 3.72 15.12 11.02
N ASP A 19 2.44 15.08 10.62
CA ASP A 19 1.29 15.21 11.51
C ASP A 19 0.83 13.82 12.03
N GLU A 20 1.19 13.50 13.28
CA GLU A 20 0.86 12.22 13.89
C GLU A 20 -0.66 12.02 14.06
N ASP A 21 -1.43 13.09 14.32
CA ASP A 21 -2.87 12.99 14.54
C ASP A 21 -3.61 12.71 13.23
N LEU A 22 -3.24 13.43 12.17
CA LEU A 22 -3.77 13.20 10.83
C LEU A 22 -3.44 11.78 10.34
N TYR A 23 -2.18 11.34 10.51
CA TYR A 23 -1.75 9.99 10.16
C TYR A 23 -2.58 8.92 10.89
N ASN A 24 -2.73 9.06 12.22
CA ASN A 24 -3.47 8.10 13.02
C ASN A 24 -4.96 8.06 12.62
N SER A 25 -5.56 9.21 12.30
CA SER A 25 -6.93 9.29 11.79
C SER A 25 -7.09 8.49 10.49
N PHE A 26 -6.21 8.72 9.52
CA PHE A 26 -6.24 8.00 8.24
C PHE A 26 -6.04 6.48 8.39
N VAL A 27 -5.12 6.08 9.26
CA VAL A 27 -4.90 4.66 9.60
C VAL A 27 -6.15 4.04 10.24
N ASN A 28 -6.84 4.77 11.12
CA ASN A 28 -8.06 4.30 11.75
C ASN A 28 -9.17 4.07 10.71
N ASP A 29 -9.38 5.03 9.80
CA ASP A 29 -10.38 4.94 8.75
C ASP A 29 -10.10 3.78 7.79
N CYS A 30 -8.85 3.65 7.32
CA CYS A 30 -8.43 2.54 6.48
C CYS A 30 -8.59 1.19 7.19
N SER A 31 -8.23 1.10 8.47
CA SER A 31 -8.44 -0.09 9.29
C SER A 31 -9.92 -0.46 9.44
N ALA A 32 -10.78 0.53 9.66
CA ALA A 32 -12.21 0.34 9.77
C ALA A 32 -12.80 -0.16 8.44
N LEU A 33 -12.37 0.42 7.31
CA LEU A 33 -12.80 0.00 5.98
C LEU A 33 -12.38 -1.45 5.67
N TYR A 34 -11.13 -1.83 5.96
CA TYR A 34 -10.68 -3.22 5.85
C TYR A 34 -11.56 -4.17 6.67
N SER A 35 -11.87 -3.79 7.90
CA SER A 35 -12.70 -4.58 8.82
C SER A 35 -14.13 -4.74 8.32
N ARG A 36 -14.70 -3.73 7.68
CA ARG A 36 -16.06 -3.78 7.10
C ARG A 36 -16.14 -4.56 5.79
N SER A 37 -15.07 -4.59 5.01
CA SER A 37 -15.06 -5.19 3.66
C SER A 37 -14.23 -6.47 3.58
N ILE A 38 -12.91 -6.36 3.42
CA ILE A 38 -12.00 -7.47 3.14
C ILE A 38 -11.98 -8.52 4.25
N SER A 39 -12.12 -8.12 5.51
CA SER A 39 -12.05 -9.06 6.64
C SER A 39 -13.19 -10.09 6.66
N LYS A 40 -14.28 -9.82 5.92
CA LYS A 40 -15.47 -10.69 5.81
C LYS A 40 -15.32 -11.78 4.75
N LEU A 41 -14.26 -11.73 3.94
CA LEU A 41 -13.99 -12.77 2.96
C LEU A 41 -13.66 -14.10 3.65
N PRO A 42 -14.04 -15.25 3.05
CA PRO A 42 -13.84 -16.57 3.66
C PRO A 42 -12.36 -16.89 3.86
N ASN A 43 -11.50 -16.43 2.94
CA ASN A 43 -10.05 -16.60 3.02
C ASN A 43 -9.43 -15.41 3.73
N ARG A 44 -9.21 -15.55 5.04
CA ARG A 44 -8.56 -14.51 5.85
C ARG A 44 -7.04 -14.59 5.76
N ILE A 45 -6.41 -13.42 5.69
CA ILE A 45 -4.95 -13.28 5.77
C ILE A 45 -4.53 -13.52 7.22
N GLN A 46 -3.68 -14.53 7.44
CA GLN A 46 -3.12 -14.81 8.76
C GLN A 46 -1.85 -13.98 8.98
N VAL A 47 -1.91 -13.07 9.95
CA VAL A 47 -0.75 -12.27 10.36
C VAL A 47 -0.05 -13.00 11.50
N LYS A 48 1.22 -13.37 11.29
CA LYS A 48 2.04 -14.09 12.27
C LYS A 48 3.09 -13.14 12.85
N GLY A 49 3.39 -13.30 14.14
CA GLY A 49 4.36 -12.47 14.86
C GLY A 49 4.25 -12.67 16.37
N GLU A 50 4.97 -11.86 17.13
CA GLU A 50 4.96 -11.95 18.58
C GLU A 50 3.66 -11.37 19.17
N PRO A 51 2.91 -12.12 20.01
CA PRO A 51 1.59 -11.71 20.51
C PRO A 51 1.61 -10.34 21.21
N LYS A 52 2.66 -10.05 22.00
CA LYS A 52 2.79 -8.79 22.74
C LYS A 52 2.74 -7.53 21.87
N TYR A 53 3.09 -7.65 20.58
CA TYR A 53 3.00 -6.54 19.63
C TYR A 53 1.71 -6.59 18.82
N LEU A 54 1.17 -7.78 18.54
CA LEU A 54 -0.05 -7.98 17.75
C LEU A 54 -1.32 -7.67 18.55
N GLU A 55 -1.28 -7.79 19.87
CA GLU A 55 -2.41 -7.43 20.73
C GLU A 55 -2.59 -5.90 20.87
N LYS A 56 -1.52 -5.13 20.65
CA LYS A 56 -1.58 -3.66 20.70
C LYS A 56 -2.51 -3.12 19.62
N GLU A 57 -3.56 -2.43 20.02
CA GLU A 57 -4.59 -1.94 19.09
C GLU A 57 -4.01 -1.03 18.00
N LYS A 58 -3.10 -0.10 18.34
CA LYS A 58 -2.40 0.77 17.37
C LYS A 58 -1.72 -0.05 16.27
N ASN A 59 -1.10 -1.17 16.63
CA ASN A 59 -0.44 -2.05 15.66
C ASN A 59 -1.46 -2.81 14.80
N GLN A 60 -2.55 -3.30 15.40
CA GLN A 60 -3.60 -3.96 14.62
C GLN A 60 -4.23 -3.04 13.57
N ARG A 61 -4.48 -1.77 13.93
CA ARG A 61 -5.01 -0.77 12.99
C ARG A 61 -4.03 -0.51 11.85
N LYS A 62 -2.74 -0.33 12.16
CA LYS A 62 -1.68 -0.19 11.14
C LYS A 62 -1.61 -1.39 10.19
N VAL A 63 -1.67 -2.61 10.73
CA VAL A 63 -1.67 -3.83 9.92
C VAL A 63 -2.87 -3.88 8.97
N ARG A 64 -4.08 -3.63 9.47
CA ARG A 64 -5.30 -3.64 8.63
C ARG A 64 -5.26 -2.56 7.55
N ALA A 65 -4.81 -1.35 7.90
CA ALA A 65 -4.63 -0.26 6.94
C ALA A 65 -3.61 -0.64 5.86
N ALA A 66 -2.45 -1.19 6.23
CA ALA A 66 -1.44 -1.63 5.28
C ALA A 66 -1.95 -2.74 4.35
N LEU A 67 -2.71 -3.70 4.87
CA LEU A 67 -3.34 -4.75 4.06
C LEU A 67 -4.34 -4.18 3.04
N LEU A 68 -5.15 -3.20 3.44
CA LEU A 68 -6.06 -2.51 2.52
C LEU A 68 -5.29 -1.80 1.40
N CYS A 69 -4.24 -1.04 1.75
CA CYS A 69 -3.40 -0.35 0.77
C CYS A 69 -2.74 -1.33 -0.20
N ALA A 70 -2.19 -2.44 0.30
CA ALA A 70 -1.58 -3.47 -0.55
C ALA A 70 -2.57 -4.06 -1.56
N ILE A 71 -3.81 -4.34 -1.14
CA ILE A 71 -4.88 -4.82 -2.03
C ILE A 71 -5.20 -3.75 -3.08
N ARG A 72 -5.28 -2.48 -2.68
CA ARG A 72 -5.54 -1.38 -3.61
C ARG A 72 -4.42 -1.21 -4.63
N SER A 73 -3.16 -1.35 -4.22
CA SER A 73 -1.99 -1.36 -5.12
C SER A 73 -2.02 -2.56 -6.06
N ALA A 74 -2.40 -3.75 -5.58
CA ALA A 74 -2.57 -4.92 -6.43
C ALA A 74 -3.68 -4.72 -7.47
N PHE A 75 -4.78 -4.07 -7.08
CA PHE A 75 -5.86 -3.71 -7.99
C PHE A 75 -5.40 -2.69 -9.04
N LEU A 76 -4.70 -1.63 -8.62
CA LEU A 76 -4.10 -0.64 -9.53
C LEU A 76 -3.17 -1.32 -10.54
N TRP A 77 -2.30 -2.25 -10.08
CA TRP A 77 -1.45 -3.02 -10.96
C TRP A 77 -2.25 -3.77 -12.03
N ARG A 78 -3.39 -4.38 -11.68
CA ARG A 78 -4.28 -5.01 -12.66
C ARG A 78 -4.92 -4.01 -13.62
N GLN A 79 -5.38 -2.87 -13.11
CA GLN A 79 -5.97 -1.80 -13.93
C GLN A 79 -4.98 -1.24 -14.95
N SER A 80 -3.70 -1.16 -14.60
CA SER A 80 -2.61 -0.75 -15.50
C SER A 80 -2.13 -1.87 -16.45
N GLY A 81 -2.89 -2.96 -16.60
CA GLY A 81 -2.55 -4.08 -17.49
C GLY A 81 -1.66 -5.16 -16.86
N GLY A 82 -1.48 -5.14 -15.53
CA GLY A 82 -0.68 -6.12 -14.80
C GLY A 82 -1.23 -7.55 -14.85
N SER A 83 -0.34 -8.51 -15.09
CA SER A 83 -0.66 -9.94 -15.16
C SER A 83 0.26 -10.77 -14.27
N ARG A 84 -0.25 -11.88 -13.69
CA ARG A 84 0.60 -12.83 -12.92
C ARG A 84 1.78 -13.33 -13.76
N TRP A 85 1.56 -13.47 -15.06
CA TRP A 85 2.57 -13.87 -16.03
C TRP A 85 3.73 -12.88 -16.15
N HIS A 86 3.54 -11.61 -15.79
CA HIS A 86 4.64 -10.64 -15.77
C HIS A 86 5.72 -11.03 -14.75
N PHE A 87 5.36 -11.64 -13.61
CA PHE A 87 6.37 -12.09 -12.65
C PHE A 87 7.19 -13.28 -13.16
N LEU A 88 6.62 -14.11 -14.03
CA LEU A 88 7.31 -15.28 -14.58
C LEU A 88 8.13 -14.92 -15.83
N PHE A 89 7.57 -14.13 -16.75
CA PHE A 89 8.21 -13.84 -18.04
C PHE A 89 8.88 -12.47 -18.14
N LYS A 90 8.48 -11.49 -17.32
CA LYS A 90 9.03 -10.12 -17.35
C LYS A 90 9.83 -9.77 -16.10
N LYS A 91 10.30 -10.77 -15.35
CA LYS A 91 11.06 -10.58 -14.09
C LYS A 91 12.25 -9.63 -14.27
N LYS A 92 13.08 -9.84 -15.31
CA LYS A 92 14.26 -9.00 -15.57
C LYS A 92 13.88 -7.54 -15.80
N MET A 93 12.91 -7.29 -16.68
CA MET A 93 12.42 -5.94 -16.97
C MET A 93 11.88 -5.23 -15.72
N ILE A 94 11.14 -5.95 -14.86
CA ILE A 94 10.64 -5.41 -13.59
C ILE A 94 11.81 -5.04 -12.67
N LEU A 95 12.81 -5.92 -12.54
CA LEU A 95 13.99 -5.65 -11.70
C LEU A 95 14.79 -4.45 -12.22
N ASP A 96 14.98 -4.35 -13.53
CA ASP A 96 15.70 -3.22 -14.15
C ASP A 96 14.96 -1.91 -13.91
N SER A 97 13.62 -1.89 -14.05
CA SER A 97 12.80 -0.73 -13.70
C SER A 97 12.87 -0.37 -12.22
N VAL A 98 12.84 -1.36 -11.31
CA VAL A 98 12.98 -1.12 -9.87
C VAL A 98 14.34 -0.52 -9.54
N ASN A 99 15.42 -1.09 -10.07
CA ASN A 99 16.78 -0.57 -9.88
C ASN A 99 16.92 0.85 -10.44
N TYR A 100 16.31 1.13 -11.59
CA TYR A 100 16.27 2.48 -12.16
C TYR A 100 15.59 3.47 -11.22
N LEU A 101 14.41 3.12 -10.68
CA LEU A 101 13.64 3.98 -9.77
C LEU A 101 14.32 4.19 -8.42
N ILE A 102 15.03 3.18 -7.90
CA ILE A 102 15.82 3.30 -6.67
C ILE A 102 16.97 4.30 -6.87
N ASN A 103 17.64 4.25 -8.03
CA ASN A 103 18.77 5.13 -8.33
C ASN A 103 18.34 6.52 -8.84
N ASN A 104 17.14 6.63 -9.39
CA ASN A 104 16.55 7.86 -9.92
C ASN A 104 15.15 8.02 -9.31
N PRO A 105 15.07 8.39 -8.02
CA PRO A 105 13.79 8.55 -7.38
C PRO A 105 13.01 9.65 -8.12
N ILE A 106 11.77 9.33 -8.51
CA ILE A 106 10.86 10.28 -9.19
C ILE A 106 10.58 11.51 -8.30
N ARG A 107 10.80 11.37 -6.99
CA ARG A 107 10.61 12.38 -5.96
C ARG A 107 11.96 12.77 -5.34
N LYS A 108 12.30 14.07 -5.34
CA LYS A 108 13.37 14.62 -4.51
C LYS A 108 12.85 14.96 -3.12
#